data_AF-A0A2N6A6U2-F1
#
_entry.id   AF-A0A2N6A6U2-F1
#
_cell.length_a   1.000
_cell.length_b   1.000
_cell.length_c   1.000
_cell.angle_alpha   90.00
_cell.angle_beta   90.00
_cell.angle_gamma   90.00
#
_symmetry.space_group_name_H-M   'P 1'
#
loop_
_entity.id
_entity.type
_entity.pdbx_description
1 polymer ?
#
loop_
_entity_poly.entity_id
_entity_poly.type
_entity_poly.pdbx_seq_one_letter_code
_entity_poly.pdbx_strand_id
1 'polypeptide(L)'
;MMCCFNTLSTYITMYKEKIKIYLSARISKDAQTYNKKVCSQLESPIEVFLPQEHNPWNINHKKMPKKIVDMDIQAMKESDMCLLLPDYGRDCAYEIGWYSNSQKPIVVFIEAQTEWLRDWMVKGGVNYIITNNKETYWILKEDPILSHKKILHIQNIQDLNTIIKKIYVQNKKLFS
;
A
#
# COMPACT_ATOMS: atom_id res chain seq x y z
N MET A 1 3.68 35.23 -25.45
CA MET A 1 4.07 33.84 -25.13
C MET A 1 4.65 33.82 -23.72
N MET A 2 3.84 33.55 -22.68
CA MET A 2 4.36 33.25 -21.33
C MET A 2 3.22 32.72 -20.44
N CYS A 3 3.16 31.40 -20.28
CA CYS A 3 2.37 30.72 -19.24
C CYS A 3 3.03 29.36 -18.99
N CYS A 4 4.01 29.30 -18.08
CA CYS A 4 4.64 28.03 -17.67
C CYS A 4 5.22 28.01 -16.25
N PHE A 5 4.82 28.92 -15.34
CA PHE A 5 5.40 28.97 -13.98
C PHE A 5 4.47 28.50 -12.85
N ASN A 6 3.21 28.15 -13.11
CA ASN A 6 2.25 27.81 -12.04
C ASN A 6 2.26 26.35 -11.57
N THR A 7 2.89 25.40 -12.27
CA THR A 7 2.86 23.99 -11.85
C THR A 7 3.91 23.68 -10.79
N LEU A 8 5.13 24.21 -10.88
CA LEU A 8 6.21 23.89 -9.94
C LEU A 8 5.93 24.35 -8.50
N SER A 9 5.32 25.54 -8.33
CA SER A 9 5.06 26.11 -7.00
C SER A 9 4.08 25.25 -6.19
N THR A 10 3.03 24.72 -6.82
CA THR A 10 2.05 23.83 -6.17
C THR A 10 2.67 22.49 -5.76
N TYR A 11 3.62 21.96 -6.53
CA TYR A 11 4.36 20.75 -6.14
C TYR A 11 5.26 20.98 -4.92
N ILE A 12 5.90 22.15 -4.80
CA ILE A 12 6.84 22.44 -3.71
C ILE A 12 6.11 22.67 -2.38
N THR A 13 4.91 23.26 -2.37
CA THR A 13 4.15 23.49 -1.13
C THR A 13 3.50 22.21 -0.58
N MET A 14 3.19 21.24 -1.44
CA MET A 14 2.51 20.00 -1.06
C MET A 14 3.38 19.00 -0.27
N TYR A 15 4.71 19.14 -0.29
CA TYR A 15 5.64 18.19 0.34
C TYR A 15 6.24 18.69 1.67
N LYS A 16 5.64 19.70 2.32
CA LYS A 16 5.99 20.01 3.72
C LYS A 16 5.57 18.88 4.68
N GLU A 17 4.53 18.12 4.33
CA GLU A 17 4.05 17.00 5.12
C GLU A 17 4.56 15.68 4.53
N LYS A 18 4.99 14.76 5.41
CA LYS A 18 5.38 13.41 5.02
C LYS A 18 4.16 12.62 4.57
N ILE A 19 4.33 11.79 3.53
CA ILE A 19 3.29 10.84 3.09
C ILE A 19 3.40 9.62 4.00
N LYS A 20 2.40 9.39 4.85
CA LYS A 20 2.40 8.26 5.78
C LYS A 20 1.75 7.03 5.15
N ILE A 21 2.44 5.90 5.15
CA ILE A 21 1.94 4.62 4.60
C ILE A 21 1.93 3.58 5.70
N TYR A 22 0.81 2.88 5.86
CA TYR A 22 0.76 1.68 6.67
C TYR A 22 1.03 0.46 5.78
N LEU A 23 2.04 -0.35 6.13
CA LEU A 23 2.27 -1.62 5.45
C LEU A 23 1.36 -2.71 6.03
N SER A 24 0.44 -3.22 5.21
CA SER A 24 -0.33 -4.44 5.47
C SER A 24 0.37 -5.61 4.78
N ALA A 25 1.07 -6.44 5.55
CA ALA A 25 1.81 -7.59 5.02
C ALA A 25 2.03 -8.64 6.11
N ARG A 26 2.33 -9.88 5.70
CA ARG A 26 2.81 -10.90 6.63
C ARG A 26 4.07 -10.42 7.35
N ILE A 27 4.17 -10.71 8.64
CA ILE A 27 5.33 -10.37 9.49
C ILE A 27 6.25 -11.57 9.76
N SER A 28 6.01 -12.72 9.11
CA SER A 28 6.86 -13.90 9.24
C SER A 28 8.28 -13.60 8.74
N LYS A 29 9.29 -14.33 9.25
CA LYS A 29 10.71 -14.02 9.01
C LYS A 29 11.08 -13.97 7.52
N ASP A 30 10.50 -14.86 6.72
CA ASP A 30 10.60 -14.88 5.26
C ASP A 30 10.00 -13.63 4.61
N ALA A 31 8.80 -13.22 5.06
CA ALA A 31 8.10 -12.05 4.54
C ALA A 31 8.80 -10.73 4.89
N GLN A 32 9.43 -10.61 6.08
CA GLN A 32 10.14 -9.40 6.48
C GLN A 32 11.23 -8.98 5.50
N THR A 33 11.95 -9.94 4.91
CA THR A 33 12.99 -9.66 3.90
C THR A 33 12.38 -9.04 2.66
N TYR A 34 11.25 -9.58 2.19
CA TYR A 34 10.53 -9.05 1.04
C TYR A 34 9.93 -7.67 1.34
N ASN A 35 9.29 -7.51 2.49
CA ASN A 35 8.72 -6.23 2.93
C ASN A 35 9.78 -5.13 2.94
N LYS A 36 10.97 -5.41 3.51
CA LYS A 36 12.10 -4.48 3.52
C LYS A 36 12.59 -4.15 2.10
N LYS A 37 12.72 -5.14 1.21
CA LYS A 37 13.12 -4.93 -0.20
C LYS A 37 12.16 -3.98 -0.93
N VAL A 38 10.85 -4.15 -0.73
CA VAL A 38 9.84 -3.29 -1.37
C VAL A 38 9.83 -1.90 -0.75
N CYS A 39 9.76 -1.81 0.58
CA CYS A 39 9.68 -0.54 1.29
C CYS A 39 10.95 0.30 1.18
N SER A 40 12.13 -0.31 0.97
CA SER A 40 13.38 0.43 0.72
C SER A 40 13.38 1.21 -0.60
N GLN A 41 12.41 0.95 -1.50
CA GLN A 41 12.25 1.73 -2.72
C GLN A 41 11.42 3.01 -2.49
N LEU A 42 10.78 3.14 -1.32
CA LEU A 42 9.92 4.27 -0.99
C LEU A 42 10.74 5.34 -0.27
N GLU A 43 11.13 6.36 -1.03
CA GLU A 43 12.01 7.41 -0.57
C GLU A 43 11.24 8.65 -0.12
N SER A 44 11.94 9.56 0.56
CA SER A 44 11.41 10.85 1.00
C SER A 44 10.55 11.54 -0.08
N PRO A 45 9.39 12.13 0.30
CA PRO A 45 8.91 12.34 1.68
C PRO A 45 8.01 11.20 2.20
N ILE A 46 8.13 9.98 1.69
CA ILE A 46 7.35 8.84 2.17
C ILE A 46 7.92 8.30 3.49
N GLU A 47 7.04 8.04 4.45
CA GLU A 47 7.33 7.33 5.69
C GLU A 47 6.43 6.09 5.76
N VAL A 48 7.03 4.91 5.94
CA VAL A 48 6.31 3.64 6.00
C VAL A 48 6.34 3.12 7.43
N PHE A 49 5.17 2.90 8.01
CA PHE A 49 5.02 2.14 9.24
C PHE A 49 5.11 0.64 8.92
N LEU A 50 6.05 -0.06 9.56
CA LEU A 50 6.32 -1.49 9.35
C LEU A 50 5.93 -2.28 10.60
N PRO A 51 4.75 -2.95 10.63
CA PRO A 51 4.29 -3.68 11.82
C PRO A 51 5.32 -4.68 12.36
N GLN A 52 6.09 -5.34 11.49
CA GLN A 52 7.14 -6.28 11.86
C GLN A 52 8.28 -5.71 12.73
N GLU A 53 8.46 -4.39 12.78
CA GLU A 53 9.50 -3.74 13.62
C GLU A 53 9.01 -3.50 15.05
N HIS A 54 7.70 -3.64 15.27
CA HIS A 54 7.04 -3.39 16.55
C HIS A 54 6.36 -4.64 17.11
N ASN A 55 6.06 -5.61 16.24
CA ASN A 55 5.27 -6.79 16.56
C ASN A 55 6.16 -8.04 16.61
N PRO A 56 6.19 -8.76 17.74
CA PRO A 56 6.99 -9.95 17.88
C PRO A 56 6.36 -11.10 17.09
N TRP A 57 7.05 -11.56 16.05
CA TRP A 57 6.58 -12.64 15.17
C TRP A 57 6.60 -14.04 15.83
N ASN A 58 7.26 -14.18 16.98
CA ASN A 58 7.52 -15.46 17.66
C ASN A 58 6.86 -15.58 19.04
N ILE A 59 5.97 -14.66 19.42
CA ILE A 59 5.22 -14.75 20.67
C ILE A 59 3.90 -15.47 20.44
N ASN A 60 3.53 -16.36 21.37
CA ASN A 60 2.23 -16.99 21.37
C ASN A 60 1.11 -15.93 21.42
N HIS A 61 0.16 -15.99 20.48
CA HIS A 61 -0.91 -15.00 20.34
C HIS A 61 -1.74 -14.80 21.62
N LYS A 62 -1.89 -15.84 22.47
CA LYS A 62 -2.59 -15.72 23.77
C LYS A 62 -1.90 -14.77 24.76
N LYS A 63 -0.62 -14.46 24.53
CA LYS A 63 0.19 -13.55 25.34
C LYS A 63 0.43 -12.21 24.64
N MET A 64 -0.19 -11.98 23.48
CA MET A 64 0.01 -10.75 22.73
C MET A 64 -0.60 -9.56 23.50
N PRO A 65 0.17 -8.54 23.86
CA PRO A 65 -0.36 -7.40 24.60
C PRO A 65 -1.25 -6.54 23.70
N LYS A 66 -2.39 -6.08 24.23
CA LYS A 66 -3.34 -5.20 23.52
C LYS A 66 -2.68 -3.95 22.90
N LYS A 67 -1.63 -3.43 23.53
CA LYS A 67 -0.87 -2.27 23.04
C LYS A 67 -0.35 -2.42 21.60
N ILE A 68 -0.11 -3.65 21.14
CA ILE A 68 0.31 -3.92 19.76
C ILE A 68 -0.83 -3.63 18.80
N VAL A 69 -2.03 -4.15 19.09
CA VAL A 69 -3.23 -3.87 18.31
C VAL A 69 -3.55 -2.38 18.30
N ASP A 70 -3.44 -1.71 19.45
CA ASP A 70 -3.71 -0.27 19.56
C ASP A 70 -2.73 0.57 18.74
N MET A 71 -1.45 0.17 18.71
CA MET A 71 -0.41 0.80 17.91
C MET A 71 -0.67 0.62 16.41
N ASP A 72 -1.02 -0.58 15.95
CA ASP A 72 -1.36 -0.83 14.54
C ASP A 72 -2.58 -0.01 14.11
N ILE A 73 -3.65 -0.03 14.92
CA ILE A 73 -4.86 0.78 14.65
C ILE A 73 -4.53 2.28 14.60
N GLN A 74 -3.66 2.77 15.48
CA GLN A 74 -3.25 4.17 15.48
C GLN A 74 -2.43 4.51 14.23
N ALA A 75 -1.47 3.66 13.85
CA ALA A 75 -0.71 3.84 12.61
C ALA A 75 -1.63 3.83 11.37
N MET A 76 -2.64 2.95 11.34
CA MET A 76 -3.64 2.94 10.28
C MET A 76 -4.44 4.25 10.23
N LYS A 77 -4.87 4.78 11.38
CA LYS A 77 -5.58 6.07 11.50
C LYS A 77 -4.73 7.25 11.06
N GLU A 78 -3.43 7.23 11.31
CA GLU A 78 -2.52 8.32 10.93
C GLU A 78 -2.02 8.24 9.49
N SER A 79 -2.04 7.06 8.89
CA SER A 79 -1.60 6.89 7.50
C SER A 79 -2.46 7.65 6.50
N ASP A 80 -1.89 8.04 5.38
CA ASP A 80 -2.62 8.56 4.22
C ASP A 80 -3.10 7.43 3.31
N MET A 81 -2.48 6.25 3.36
CA MET A 81 -2.78 5.09 2.52
C MET A 81 -2.33 3.76 3.13
N CYS A 82 -2.89 2.68 2.62
CA CYS A 82 -2.45 1.31 2.89
C CYS A 82 -1.64 0.76 1.72
N LEU A 83 -0.49 0.15 2.00
CA LEU A 83 0.25 -0.68 1.05
C LEU A 83 0.08 -2.15 1.43
N LEU A 84 -0.56 -2.93 0.57
CA LEU A 84 -0.73 -4.38 0.73
C LEU A 84 0.35 -5.13 -0.07
N LEU A 85 1.05 -6.05 0.59
CA LEU A 85 1.99 -6.98 -0.05
C LEU A 85 1.52 -8.43 0.14
N PRO A 86 0.87 -9.03 -0.87
CA PRO A 86 0.56 -10.46 -0.90
C PRO A 86 1.82 -11.34 -0.97
N ASP A 87 1.83 -12.55 -0.42
CA ASP A 87 0.77 -13.21 0.35
C ASP A 87 0.52 -12.57 1.74
N TYR A 88 -0.73 -12.60 2.22
CA TYR A 88 -1.18 -11.89 3.42
C TYR A 88 -1.98 -12.79 4.38
N GLY A 89 -2.03 -12.39 5.66
CA GLY A 89 -2.77 -13.12 6.70
C GLY A 89 -4.19 -12.60 6.94
N ARG A 90 -4.90 -13.23 7.89
CA ARG A 90 -6.25 -12.80 8.33
C ARG A 90 -6.25 -11.37 8.90
N ASP A 91 -5.20 -11.01 9.62
CA ASP A 91 -5.06 -9.68 10.22
C ASP A 91 -4.93 -8.61 9.12
N CYS A 92 -4.17 -8.91 8.05
CA CYS A 92 -4.12 -8.06 6.87
C CYS A 92 -5.49 -7.94 6.20
N ALA A 93 -6.24 -9.04 6.05
CA ALA A 93 -7.59 -8.98 5.49
C ALA A 93 -8.55 -8.09 6.33
N TYR A 94 -8.41 -8.11 7.66
CA TYR A 94 -9.12 -7.17 8.54
C TYR A 94 -8.69 -5.72 8.28
N GLU A 95 -7.39 -5.44 8.15
CA GLU A 95 -6.88 -4.11 7.83
C GLU A 95 -7.43 -3.60 6.50
N ILE A 96 -7.45 -4.44 5.46
CA ILE A 96 -8.06 -4.11 4.16
C ILE A 96 -9.56 -3.79 4.32
N GLY A 97 -10.29 -4.60 5.10
CA GLY A 97 -11.69 -4.32 5.42
C GLY A 97 -11.86 -2.95 6.07
N TRP A 98 -11.02 -2.60 7.04
CA TRP A 98 -11.02 -1.30 7.71
C TRP A 98 -10.77 -0.15 6.72
N TYR A 99 -9.74 -0.26 5.88
CA TYR A 99 -9.41 0.77 4.89
C TYR A 99 -10.47 0.91 3.79
N SER A 100 -11.14 -0.19 3.42
CA SER A 100 -12.18 -0.18 2.36
C SER A 100 -13.38 0.70 2.71
N ASN A 101 -13.58 0.95 4.01
CA ASN A 101 -14.60 1.86 4.53
C ASN A 101 -14.04 3.27 4.83
N SER A 102 -12.91 3.63 4.24
CA SER A 102 -12.24 4.93 4.41
C SER A 102 -12.00 5.63 3.07
N GLN A 103 -11.66 6.91 3.11
CA GLN A 103 -11.24 7.67 1.92
C GLN A 103 -9.75 7.46 1.57
N LYS A 104 -9.05 6.60 2.31
CA LYS A 104 -7.62 6.34 2.13
C LYS A 104 -7.46 5.21 1.11
N PRO A 105 -6.61 5.38 0.09
CA PRO A 105 -6.48 4.38 -0.96
C PRO A 105 -5.71 3.17 -0.42
N ILE A 106 -6.14 2.00 -0.88
CA ILE A 106 -5.46 0.73 -0.73
C ILE A 106 -4.71 0.45 -2.03
N VAL A 107 -3.39 0.35 -1.92
CA VAL A 107 -2.47 0.06 -3.02
C VAL A 107 -1.91 -1.34 -2.81
N VAL A 108 -2.09 -2.22 -3.79
CA VAL A 108 -1.46 -3.53 -3.82
C VAL A 108 -0.21 -3.46 -4.67
N PHE A 109 0.92 -3.98 -4.17
CA PHE A 109 2.07 -4.28 -5.00
C PHE A 109 2.31 -5.79 -5.03
N ILE A 110 2.39 -6.36 -6.23
CA ILE A 110 2.71 -7.78 -6.45
C ILE A 110 3.74 -7.94 -7.57
N GLU A 111 4.65 -8.91 -7.41
CA GLU A 111 5.50 -9.38 -8.50
C GLU A 111 4.73 -10.45 -9.30
N ALA A 112 5.05 -11.73 -9.13
CA ALA A 112 4.44 -12.82 -9.91
C ALA A 112 3.33 -13.61 -9.19
N GLN A 113 3.08 -13.35 -7.90
CA GLN A 113 2.17 -14.15 -7.08
C GLN A 113 0.71 -13.74 -7.30
N THR A 114 -0.17 -14.70 -7.60
CA THR A 114 -1.59 -14.48 -7.93
C THR A 114 -2.58 -15.25 -7.03
N GLU A 115 -2.13 -15.99 -6.02
CA GLU A 115 -3.01 -16.76 -5.12
C GLU A 115 -4.04 -15.89 -4.39
N TRP A 116 -3.67 -14.66 -4.02
CA TRP A 116 -4.57 -13.70 -3.38
C TRP A 116 -5.78 -13.33 -4.24
N LEU A 117 -5.75 -13.60 -5.55
CA LEU A 117 -6.89 -13.37 -6.44
C LEU A 117 -8.09 -14.28 -6.11
N ARG A 118 -7.91 -15.31 -5.28
CA ARG A 118 -9.01 -16.12 -4.75
C ARG A 118 -9.86 -15.36 -3.72
N ASP A 119 -9.32 -14.31 -3.10
CA ASP A 119 -10.00 -13.55 -2.04
C ASP A 119 -10.82 -12.39 -2.62
N TRP A 120 -12.03 -12.71 -3.08
CA TRP A 120 -12.98 -11.76 -3.65
C TRP A 120 -13.23 -10.46 -2.84
N MET A 121 -13.24 -10.52 -1.51
CA MET A 121 -13.46 -9.36 -0.64
C MET A 121 -12.24 -8.44 -0.60
N VAL A 122 -11.03 -9.01 -0.61
CA VAL A 122 -9.79 -8.22 -0.68
C VAL A 122 -9.67 -7.58 -2.06
N LYS A 123 -9.90 -8.35 -3.14
CA LYS A 123 -9.98 -7.81 -4.51
C LYS A 123 -11.00 -6.67 -4.63
N GLY A 124 -12.16 -6.83 -4.01
CA GLY A 124 -13.21 -5.81 -4.01
C GLY A 124 -12.81 -4.54 -3.25
N GLY A 125 -12.04 -4.67 -2.16
CA GLY A 125 -11.63 -3.56 -1.31
C GLY A 125 -10.50 -2.70 -1.88
N VAL A 126 -9.61 -3.26 -2.72
CA VAL A 126 -8.43 -2.52 -3.19
C VAL A 126 -8.78 -1.44 -4.22
N ASN A 127 -7.97 -0.38 -4.31
CA ASN A 127 -8.18 0.73 -5.25
C ASN A 127 -7.19 0.71 -6.42
N TYR A 128 -5.91 0.45 -6.11
CA TYR A 128 -4.81 0.42 -7.05
C TYR A 128 -4.08 -0.91 -6.96
N ILE A 129 -3.68 -1.47 -8.10
CA ILE A 129 -2.86 -2.67 -8.17
C ILE A 129 -1.68 -2.37 -9.07
N ILE A 130 -0.47 -2.58 -8.56
CA ILE A 130 0.78 -2.30 -9.25
C ILE A 130 1.55 -3.61 -9.35
N THR A 131 2.03 -3.93 -10.54
CA THR A 131 2.90 -5.10 -10.75
C THR A 131 4.05 -4.78 -11.68
N ASN A 132 5.21 -5.39 -11.41
CA ASN A 132 6.37 -5.38 -12.32
C ASN A 132 6.42 -6.62 -13.23
N ASN A 133 5.40 -7.48 -13.17
CA ASN A 133 5.35 -8.71 -13.93
C ASN A 133 4.26 -8.61 -15.02
N LYS A 134 4.69 -8.75 -16.28
CA LYS A 134 3.82 -8.59 -17.45
C LYS A 134 2.70 -9.64 -17.52
N GLU A 135 3.00 -10.89 -17.17
CA GLU A 135 2.01 -11.97 -17.18
C GLU A 135 0.93 -11.72 -16.12
N THR A 136 1.36 -11.38 -14.90
CA THR A 136 0.48 -11.00 -13.80
C THR A 136 -0.39 -9.81 -14.17
N TYR A 137 0.15 -8.80 -14.85
CA TYR A 137 -0.62 -7.66 -15.32
C TYR A 137 -1.81 -8.08 -16.21
N TRP A 138 -1.61 -9.02 -17.13
CA TRP A 138 -2.69 -9.51 -17.99
C TRP A 138 -3.72 -10.33 -17.22
N ILE A 139 -3.27 -11.20 -16.32
CA ILE A 139 -4.17 -11.96 -15.43
C ILE A 139 -5.07 -11.00 -14.63
N LEU A 140 -4.50 -9.93 -14.07
CA LEU A 140 -5.25 -8.92 -13.32
C LEU A 140 -6.29 -8.19 -14.20
N LYS A 141 -5.96 -7.92 -15.47
CA LYS A 141 -6.85 -7.23 -16.41
C LYS A 141 -8.05 -8.08 -16.82
N GLU A 142 -7.90 -9.39 -16.80
CA GLU A 142 -8.97 -10.35 -17.14
C GLU A 142 -9.86 -10.67 -15.94
N ASP A 143 -9.45 -10.36 -14.70
CA ASP A 143 -10.25 -10.62 -13.51
C ASP A 143 -11.50 -9.71 -13.45
N PRO A 144 -12.73 -10.28 -13.43
CA PRO A 144 -13.97 -9.49 -13.47
C PRO A 144 -14.13 -8.54 -12.28
N ILE A 145 -13.65 -8.92 -11.09
CA ILE A 145 -13.74 -8.08 -9.88
C ILE A 145 -12.78 -6.89 -9.98
N LEU A 146 -11.67 -7.06 -10.70
CA LEU A 146 -10.65 -6.02 -10.86
C LEU A 146 -10.89 -5.10 -12.07
N SER A 147 -11.86 -5.41 -12.92
CA SER A 147 -12.19 -4.67 -14.16
C SER A 147 -12.35 -3.16 -13.99
N HIS A 148 -12.83 -2.70 -12.83
CA HIS A 148 -13.06 -1.29 -12.51
C HIS A 148 -11.96 -0.68 -11.62
N LYS A 149 -10.90 -1.44 -11.31
CA LYS A 149 -9.77 -0.99 -10.49
C LYS A 149 -8.65 -0.42 -11.36
N LYS A 150 -7.80 0.41 -10.76
CA LYS A 150 -6.62 0.96 -11.46
C LYS A 150 -5.45 -0.01 -11.37
N ILE A 151 -5.26 -0.77 -12.45
CA ILE A 151 -4.13 -1.71 -12.61
C ILE A 151 -3.01 -1.04 -13.41
N LEU A 152 -1.80 -1.00 -12.85
CA LEU A 152 -0.61 -0.37 -13.40
C LEU A 152 0.51 -1.40 -13.57
N HIS A 153 1.17 -1.39 -14.72
CA HIS A 153 2.40 -2.15 -14.96
C HIS A 153 3.61 -1.22 -14.86
N ILE A 154 4.59 -1.58 -14.05
CA ILE A 154 5.90 -0.93 -13.98
C ILE A 154 6.97 -1.84 -14.55
N GLN A 155 8.09 -1.28 -15.00
CA GLN A 155 9.22 -2.10 -15.47
C GLN A 155 10.15 -2.44 -14.30
N ASN A 156 10.34 -1.48 -13.38
CA ASN A 156 11.24 -1.63 -12.26
C ASN A 156 10.54 -1.29 -10.94
N ILE A 157 10.90 -1.97 -9.86
CA ILE A 157 10.30 -1.74 -8.54
C ILE A 157 10.52 -0.30 -8.03
N GLN A 158 11.59 0.36 -8.46
CA GLN A 158 11.88 1.76 -8.14
C GLN A 158 10.78 2.73 -8.61
N ASP A 159 10.05 2.37 -9.67
CA ASP A 159 8.94 3.18 -10.18
C ASP A 159 7.78 3.27 -9.17
N LEU A 160 7.73 2.35 -8.20
CA LEU A 160 6.72 2.34 -7.14
C LEU A 160 6.72 3.66 -6.35
N ASN A 161 7.90 4.22 -6.05
CA ASN A 161 8.04 5.51 -5.34
C ASN A 161 7.26 6.63 -6.04
N THR A 162 7.46 6.74 -7.36
CA THR A 162 6.83 7.76 -8.19
C THR A 162 5.33 7.54 -8.29
N ILE A 163 4.89 6.29 -8.42
CA ILE A 163 3.46 5.97 -8.52
C ILE A 163 2.74 6.26 -7.21
N ILE A 164 3.32 5.88 -6.07
CA ILE A 164 2.75 6.14 -4.74
C ILE A 164 2.58 7.64 -4.51
N LYS A 165 3.58 8.46 -4.85
CA LYS A 165 3.48 9.93 -4.78
C LYS A 165 2.35 10.47 -5.67
N LYS A 166 2.17 9.93 -6.88
CA LYS A 166 1.07 10.31 -7.77
C LYS A 166 -0.30 9.92 -7.19
N ILE A 167 -0.43 8.71 -6.63
CA ILE A 167 -1.67 8.24 -5.98
C ILE A 167 -2.04 9.17 -4.83
N TYR A 168 -1.07 9.51 -3.97
CA TYR A 168 -1.27 10.46 -2.87
C TYR A 168 -1.84 11.80 -3.35
N VAL A 169 -1.19 12.42 -4.34
CA VAL A 169 -1.62 13.72 -4.91
C VAL A 169 -3.03 13.63 -5.48
N GLN A 170 -3.32 12.56 -6.22
CA GLN A 170 -4.66 12.34 -6.79
C GLN A 170 -5.72 12.18 -5.70
N ASN A 171 -5.42 11.41 -4.66
CA ASN A 171 -6.37 11.16 -3.59
C ASN A 171 -6.66 12.43 -2.77
N LYS A 172 -5.63 13.21 -2.42
CA LYS A 172 -5.84 14.49 -1.72
C LYS A 172 -6.73 15.44 -2.52
N LYS A 173 -6.54 15.53 -3.84
CA LYS A 173 -7.39 16.38 -4.71
C LYS A 173 -8.86 15.94 -4.78
N LEU A 174 -9.17 14.68 -4.52
CA LEU A 174 -10.54 14.16 -4.54
C LEU A 174 -11.31 14.46 -3.25
N PHE A 175 -10.59 14.69 -2.14
CA PHE A 175 -11.17 14.84 -0.80
C PHE A 175 -10.79 16.16 -0.11
N SER A 176 -10.07 17.04 -0.79
CA SER A 176 -9.83 18.45 -0.42
C SER A 176 -10.97 19.33 -0.89
#